data_AF-A0A6P0J050-F1
#
_entry.id   AF-A0A6P0J050-F1
#
_cell.length_a   1.000
_cell.length_b   1.000
_cell.length_c   1.000
_cell.angle_alpha   90.00
_cell.angle_beta   90.00
_cell.angle_gamma   90.00
#
_symmetry.space_group_name_H-M   'P 1'
#
loop_
_entity.id
_entity.type
_entity.pdbx_description
1 polymer ?
#
loop_
_entity_poly.entity_id
_entity_poly.type
_entity_poly.pdbx_seq_one_letter_code
_entity_poly.pdbx_strand_id
1 'polypeptide(L)' 'MANNLHINLLRRGFNVWNLWRKLNPLSLPNLKGANLTGLNLFKVDLSGADLSEVDFSKTSLYKANLRGAN' A
#
# COMPACT_ATOMS: atom_id res chain seq x y z
N MET A 1 -2.04 0.93 -14.26
CA MET A 1 -1.88 -0.43 -13.71
C MET A 1 -0.95 -0.35 -12.51
N ALA A 2 -1.28 -1.07 -11.45
CA ALA A 2 -0.49 -1.07 -10.23
C ALA A 2 0.98 -1.44 -10.48
N ASN A 3 1.89 -0.82 -9.74
CA ASN A 3 3.29 -1.14 -9.81
C ASN A 3 3.56 -2.48 -9.10
N ASN A 4 4.07 -3.46 -9.85
CA ASN A 4 4.37 -4.80 -9.32
C ASN A 4 5.41 -4.78 -8.19
N LEU A 5 6.37 -3.86 -8.21
CA LEU A 5 7.32 -3.67 -7.11
C LEU A 5 6.59 -3.27 -5.83
N HIS A 6 5.64 -2.34 -5.91
CA HIS A 6 4.85 -1.90 -4.75
C HIS A 6 4.01 -3.03 -4.17
N ILE A 7 3.33 -3.81 -5.02
CA ILE A 7 2.55 -4.98 -4.58
C ILE A 7 3.46 -6.00 -3.88
N ASN A 8 4.62 -6.28 -4.44
CA ASN A 8 5.57 -7.23 -3.85
C ASN A 8 6.11 -6.75 -2.49
N LEU A 9 6.37 -5.45 -2.32
CA LEU A 9 6.78 -4.89 -1.03
C LEU A 9 5.68 -5.08 0.02
N LEU A 10 4.42 -4.81 -0.33
CA LEU A 10 3.27 -5.01 0.59
C LEU A 10 3.11 -6.49 0.98
N ARG A 11 3.28 -7.41 0.02
CA ARG A 11 3.21 -8.86 0.28
C ARG A 11 4.33 -9.38 1.19
N ARG A 12 5.49 -8.70 1.21
CA ARG A 12 6.60 -9.01 2.14
C ARG A 12 6.37 -8.48 3.55
N GLY A 13 5.32 -7.68 3.76
CA GLY A 13 4.88 -7.19 5.06
C GLY A 13 5.11 -5.69 5.28
N PHE A 14 4.37 -5.14 6.24
CA PHE A 14 4.31 -3.70 6.50
C PHE A 14 5.66 -3.06 6.83
N ASN A 15 6.57 -3.80 7.49
CA ASN A 15 7.92 -3.31 7.80
C ASN A 15 8.72 -2.97 6.53
N VAL A 16 8.63 -3.83 5.51
CA VAL A 16 9.37 -3.68 4.25
C VAL A 16 8.82 -2.49 3.45
N TRP A 17 7.50 -2.39 3.36
CA TRP A 17 6.84 -1.25 2.73
C TRP A 17 7.17 0.08 3.44
N ASN A 18 7.02 0.13 4.76
CA ASN A 18 7.24 1.35 5.53
C ASN A 18 8.72 1.79 5.48
N LEU A 19 9.67 0.85 5.43
CA LEU A 19 11.08 1.19 5.20
C LEU A 19 11.27 1.82 3.82
N TRP A 20 10.67 1.25 2.78
CA TRP A 20 10.72 1.83 1.44
C TRP A 20 10.08 3.22 1.41
N ARG A 21 8.93 3.44 2.06
CA ARG A 21 8.30 4.77 2.21
C ARG A 21 9.22 5.78 2.89
N LYS A 22 9.89 5.38 3.96
CA LYS A 22 10.84 6.24 4.69
C LYS A 22 12.01 6.66 3.81
N LEU A 23 12.48 5.78 2.93
CA LEU A 23 13.57 6.05 2.00
C LEU A 23 13.11 6.83 0.75
N ASN A 24 11.81 6.82 0.44
CA ASN A 24 11.24 7.43 -0.77
C ASN A 24 10.06 8.36 -0.45
N PRO A 25 10.28 9.44 0.32
CA PRO A 25 9.20 10.30 0.84
C PRO A 25 8.43 11.06 -0.24
N LEU A 26 9.05 11.30 -1.41
CA LEU A 26 8.45 12.00 -2.55
C LEU A 26 7.75 11.05 -3.53
N SER A 27 7.84 9.75 -3.31
CA SER A 27 7.21 8.78 -4.22
C SER A 27 5.71 8.75 -4.01
N LEU A 28 4.95 8.73 -5.10
CA LEU A 28 3.50 8.53 -5.11
C LEU A 28 3.21 7.08 -5.53
N PRO A 29 2.78 6.21 -4.60
CA PRO A 29 2.59 4.81 -4.94
C PRO A 29 1.40 4.61 -5.85
N ASN A 30 1.62 4.11 -7.06
CA ASN A 30 0.52 3.65 -7.91
C ASN A 30 0.16 2.19 -7.55
N LEU A 31 -1.00 2.01 -6.92
CA LEU A 31 -1.60 0.71 -6.62
C LEU A 31 -2.90 0.50 -7.40
N LYS A 32 -3.19 1.30 -8.42
CA LYS A 32 -4.45 1.26 -9.16
C LYS A 32 -4.75 -0.14 -9.70
N GLY A 33 -5.90 -0.71 -9.31
CA GLY A 33 -6.33 -2.04 -9.71
C GLY A 33 -5.59 -3.20 -9.03
N ALA A 34 -4.81 -2.94 -7.98
CA ALA A 34 -4.08 -4.00 -7.28
C ALA A 34 -5.03 -4.95 -6.56
N ASN A 35 -4.69 -6.25 -6.56
CA ASN A 35 -5.32 -7.22 -5.68
C ASN A 35 -4.47 -7.37 -4.39
N LEU A 36 -4.99 -6.82 -3.30
CA LEU A 36 -4.39 -6.86 -1.96
C LEU A 36 -5.23 -7.72 -0.99
N THR A 37 -6.07 -8.59 -1.54
CA THR A 37 -7.03 -9.42 -0.80
C THR A 37 -6.34 -10.29 0.25
N GLY A 38 -6.86 -10.26 1.47
CA GLY A 38 -6.37 -11.06 2.60
C GLY A 38 -5.06 -10.57 3.23
N LEU A 39 -4.47 -9.47 2.77
CA LEU A 39 -3.22 -8.97 3.35
C LEU A 39 -3.44 -8.33 4.73
N ASN A 40 -2.42 -8.44 5.60
CA ASN A 40 -2.35 -7.65 6.82
C ASN A 40 -1.54 -6.38 6.57
N LEU A 41 -2.23 -5.25 6.42
CA LEU A 41 -1.66 -3.94 6.20
C LEU A 41 -1.70 -3.07 7.47
N PHE A 42 -1.58 -3.69 8.64
CA PHE A 42 -1.50 -2.99 9.92
C PHE A 42 -0.39 -1.93 9.94
N LYS A 43 -0.75 -0.67 10.25
CA LYS A 43 0.18 0.48 10.27
C LYS A 43 0.97 0.74 8.98
N VAL A 44 0.50 0.23 7.83
CA VAL A 44 1.14 0.52 6.54
C VAL A 44 0.93 1.98 6.16
N ASP A 45 1.99 2.63 5.68
CA ASP A 45 1.92 4.00 5.16
C ASP A 45 1.55 4.03 3.67
N LEU A 46 0.27 4.07 3.35
CA LEU A 46 -0.24 4.22 1.97
C LEU A 46 -0.53 5.70 1.63
N SER A 47 0.07 6.66 2.33
CA SER A 47 -0.19 8.08 2.08
C SER A 47 0.15 8.48 0.64
N GLY A 48 -0.75 9.26 0.03
CA GLY A 48 -0.62 9.71 -1.36
C GLY A 48 -0.67 8.60 -2.41
N ALA A 49 -1.07 7.37 -2.04
CA ALA A 49 -1.18 6.28 -3.00
C ALA A 49 -2.43 6.41 -3.88
N ASP A 50 -2.30 6.01 -5.15
CA ASP A 50 -3.45 5.76 -6.01
C ASP A 50 -4.02 4.38 -5.68
N LEU A 51 -5.13 4.35 -4.94
CA LEU A 51 -5.84 3.14 -4.50
C LEU A 51 -7.12 2.90 -5.34
N SER A 52 -7.29 3.62 -6.45
CA SER A 52 -8.42 3.42 -7.36
C SER A 52 -8.52 1.96 -7.79
N GLU A 53 -9.72 1.39 -7.76
CA GLU A 53 -9.99 0.00 -8.20
C GLU A 53 -9.21 -1.08 -7.42
N VAL A 54 -8.61 -0.78 -6.25
CA VAL A 54 -7.92 -1.78 -5.43
C VAL A 54 -8.93 -2.72 -4.77
N ASP A 55 -8.66 -4.03 -4.85
CA ASP A 55 -9.39 -5.04 -4.09
C ASP A 55 -8.74 -5.21 -2.70
N PHE A 56 -9.43 -4.70 -1.68
CA PHE A 56 -9.08 -4.83 -0.26
C PHE A 56 -9.91 -5.91 0.46
N SER A 57 -10.51 -6.86 -0.27
CA SER A 57 -11.34 -7.89 0.34
C SER A 57 -10.56 -8.66 1.40
N LYS A 58 -11.11 -8.77 2.61
CA LYS A 58 -10.46 -9.45 3.76
C LYS A 58 -9.10 -8.85 4.16
N THR A 59 -8.76 -7.65 3.71
CA THR A 59 -7.51 -6.97 4.06
C THR A 59 -7.68 -6.19 5.36
N SER A 60 -6.71 -6.32 6.28
CA SER A 60 -6.71 -5.50 7.51
C SER A 60 -5.96 -4.20 7.27
N LEU A 61 -6.67 -3.07 7.27
CA LEU A 61 -6.10 -1.72 7.19
C LEU A 61 -6.01 -1.03 8.57
N TYR A 62 -6.04 -1.80 9.66
CA TYR A 62 -6.06 -1.23 11.01
C TYR A 62 -4.83 -0.32 11.24
N LYS A 63 -5.08 0.94 11.62
CA LYS A 63 -4.05 2.00 11.78
C LYS A 63 -3.21 2.31 10.52
N ALA A 64 -3.61 1.88 9.33
CA ALA A 64 -2.93 2.28 8.10
C ALA A 64 -3.03 3.81 7.91
N ASN A 65 -1.98 4.44 7.40
CA ASN A 65 -2.01 5.85 7.03
C ASN A 65 -2.49 5.97 5.58
N LEU A 66 -3.71 6.47 5.39
CA LEU A 66 -4.33 6.69 4.08
C LEU A 66 -4.40 8.18 3.71
N ARG A 67 -3.65 9.05 4.40
CA ARG A 67 -3.73 10.50 4.18
C ARG A 67 -3.41 10.83 2.72
N GLY A 68 -4.36 11.46 2.04
CA GLY A 68 -4.21 11.87 0.64
C GLY A 68 -4.16 10.73 -0.36
N ALA A 69 -4.49 9.50 0.04
CA ALA A 69 -4.82 8.45 -0.93
C ALA A 69 -6.16 8.77 -1.59
N ASN A 70 -6.33 8.36 -2.86
CA ASN A 70 -7.59 8.54 -3.60
C ASN A 70 -8.55 7.35 -3.46
#